data_AF-A0A168LM88-F1
#
_entry.id   AF-A0A168LM88-F1
#
_cell.length_a   1.000
_cell.length_b   1.000
_cell.length_c   1.000
_cell.angle_alpha   90.00
_cell.angle_beta   90.00
_cell.angle_gamma   90.00
#
_symmetry.space_group_name_H-M   'P 1'
#
loop_
_entity.id
_entity.type
_entity.pdbx_description
1 polymer ?
#
loop_
_entity_poly.entity_id
_entity_poly.type
_entity_poly.pdbx_seq_one_letter_code
_entity_poly.pdbx_strand_id
1 'polypeptide(L)'
;MSRSARRRTSDVISHEKCIFGINMKIENASTPLALGEGGQRASQSSMKGPALVQWDFRSIAQALEVMKKLAIGFLLSVFYSQRQQQRDILTLAQHQQNLSDDELDELYEATPDNDDGLDDENDNAGEGSSSAATLRIRKVGKKKGEKLRRKEQLRQYREYMDHQRDARRAQDEILDEEYRRQKAEEAIQRDEEMEKRRKRQEKLAKQEEKNRLNQLKQQEKELTRAQQRFKKYHVKIKTWVKDAKVCHVDDVAKQMGLTTEETEAILQQLCDTDPEFQLALWSDDRSVLMYVIPSDYDRLTDYMEQHQGKLVVNEAVADSFLVLGR
;
A
#
# COMPACT_ATOMS: atom_id res chain seq x y z
N MET A 1 40.20 43.22 -28.81
CA MET A 1 39.33 42.23 -29.50
C MET A 1 39.24 41.02 -28.57
N SER A 2 38.48 41.08 -27.47
CA SER A 2 37.08 40.64 -27.33
C SER A 2 36.74 39.34 -28.07
N ARG A 3 36.49 38.26 -27.32
CA ARG A 3 35.28 37.43 -27.48
C ARG A 3 35.07 36.47 -26.29
N SER A 4 34.15 36.92 -25.44
CA SER A 4 33.36 36.20 -24.45
C SER A 4 32.63 34.99 -25.05
N ALA A 5 32.64 33.85 -24.36
CA ALA A 5 31.79 32.71 -24.65
C ALA A 5 30.81 32.49 -23.48
N ARG A 6 29.59 33.00 -23.65
CA ARG A 6 28.41 32.67 -22.82
C ARG A 6 27.87 31.31 -23.28
N ARG A 7 27.73 30.35 -22.36
CA ARG A 7 26.83 29.20 -22.55
C ARG A 7 25.55 29.46 -21.75
N ARG A 8 24.43 29.47 -22.47
CA ARG A 8 23.05 29.42 -21.99
C ARG A 8 22.52 28.02 -22.30
N THR A 9 22.02 27.31 -21.30
CA THR A 9 21.10 26.15 -21.43
C THR A 9 20.39 26.07 -20.07
N SER A 10 19.21 26.69 -19.96
CA SER A 10 17.88 26.06 -20.04
C SER A 10 17.44 25.50 -18.68
N ASP A 11 16.79 26.36 -17.89
CA ASP A 11 16.03 25.98 -16.70
C ASP A 11 14.83 25.13 -17.13
N VAL A 12 14.82 23.87 -16.70
CA VAL A 12 13.65 22.99 -16.76
C VAL A 12 12.94 23.11 -15.42
N ILE A 13 11.82 23.83 -15.41
CA ILE A 13 10.90 23.92 -14.27
C ILE A 13 10.09 22.63 -14.24
N SER A 14 10.50 21.67 -13.41
CA SER A 14 9.71 20.49 -13.07
C SER A 14 8.66 20.87 -12.02
N HIS A 15 7.40 20.95 -12.45
CA HIS A 15 6.23 21.05 -11.58
C HIS A 15 5.93 19.65 -10.99
N GLU A 16 6.44 19.35 -9.80
CA GLU A 16 6.00 18.19 -9.03
C GLU A 16 4.77 18.55 -8.19
N LYS A 17 3.61 18.03 -8.62
CA LYS A 17 2.36 18.03 -7.85
C LYS A 17 2.45 16.97 -6.75
N CYS A 18 2.69 17.39 -5.51
CA CYS A 18 2.42 16.54 -4.33
C CYS A 18 0.91 16.50 -4.05
N ILE A 19 0.26 15.41 -4.46
CA ILE A 19 -1.08 15.03 -3.98
C ILE A 19 -0.87 14.04 -2.83
N PHE A 20 -0.93 14.54 -1.59
CA PHE A 20 -1.01 13.68 -0.40
C PHE A 20 -2.48 13.36 -0.13
N GLY A 21 -2.90 12.14 -0.48
CA GLY A 21 -4.17 11.56 -0.08
C GLY A 21 -4.06 10.99 1.33
N ILE A 22 -4.79 11.57 2.29
CA ILE A 22 -4.96 11.03 3.63
C ILE A 22 -6.09 9.98 3.56
N ASN A 23 -5.73 8.71 3.74
CA ASN A 23 -6.68 7.59 3.80
C ASN A 23 -7.01 7.34 5.28
N MET A 24 -8.16 7.81 5.76
CA MET A 24 -8.68 7.47 7.09
C MET A 24 -9.43 6.14 7.01
N LYS A 25 -8.88 5.15 7.72
CA LYS A 25 -9.47 3.82 7.91
C LYS A 25 -10.44 3.90 9.10
N ILE A 26 -11.74 3.79 8.84
CA ILE A 26 -12.78 3.69 9.88
C ILE A 26 -13.03 2.19 10.10
N GLU A 27 -12.61 1.69 11.27
CA GLU A 27 -12.92 0.35 11.73
C GLU A 27 -14.33 0.35 12.34
N ASN A 28 -15.28 -0.30 11.65
CA ASN A 28 -16.61 -0.57 12.17
C ASN A 28 -16.55 -1.77 13.11
N ALA A 29 -16.66 -1.52 14.41
CA ALA A 29 -16.87 -2.56 15.41
C ALA A 29 -18.31 -3.08 15.31
N SER A 30 -18.48 -4.34 14.88
CA SER A 30 -19.75 -5.06 14.95
C SER A 30 -20.01 -5.50 16.39
N THR A 31 -21.20 -5.20 16.92
CA THR A 31 -21.75 -5.83 18.13
C THR A 31 -22.90 -6.76 17.75
N PRO A 32 -23.01 -7.95 18.36
CA PRO A 32 -23.99 -8.95 17.95
C PRO A 32 -25.35 -8.76 18.67
N LEU A 33 -26.40 -9.10 17.91
CA LEU A 33 -27.78 -9.29 18.34
C LEU A 33 -27.88 -10.43 19.36
N ALA A 34 -28.57 -10.18 20.47
CA ALA A 34 -29.14 -11.22 21.33
C ALA A 34 -30.64 -10.93 21.53
N LEU A 35 -31.45 -11.84 20.99
CA LEU A 35 -32.88 -11.99 21.23
C LEU A 35 -33.10 -12.52 22.66
N GLY A 36 -34.13 -12.02 23.34
CA GLY A 36 -34.59 -12.52 24.62
C GLY A 36 -35.99 -11.99 24.96
N GLU A 37 -36.95 -12.91 25.06
CA GLU A 37 -38.38 -12.71 25.18
C GLU A 37 -38.86 -12.15 26.54
N GLY A 38 -40.06 -11.57 26.53
CA GLY A 38 -41.03 -11.73 27.62
C GLY A 38 -41.19 -10.58 28.61
N GLY A 39 -42.42 -10.04 28.69
CA GLY A 39 -42.87 -9.33 29.89
C GLY A 39 -43.83 -8.17 29.65
N GLN A 40 -45.14 -8.45 29.69
CA GLN A 40 -46.17 -7.44 29.87
C GLN A 40 -45.96 -6.66 31.18
N ARG A 41 -46.02 -5.33 31.13
CA ARG A 41 -46.58 -4.51 32.21
C ARG A 41 -46.98 -3.12 31.73
N ALA A 42 -48.21 -2.76 32.09
CA ALA A 42 -48.84 -1.49 31.85
C ALA A 42 -48.21 -0.35 32.67
N SER A 43 -48.60 0.86 32.26
CA SER A 43 -48.67 2.10 33.06
C SER A 43 -47.34 2.81 33.40
N GLN A 44 -47.10 3.93 32.74
CA GLN A 44 -47.22 5.30 33.30
C GLN A 44 -46.39 6.27 32.45
N SER A 45 -47.10 7.22 31.83
CA SER A 45 -46.54 8.39 31.18
C SER A 45 -45.82 9.25 32.21
N SER A 46 -44.49 9.33 32.11
CA SER A 46 -43.68 10.31 32.81
C SER A 46 -42.96 11.14 31.77
N MET A 47 -43.41 12.40 31.62
CA MET A 47 -42.79 13.40 30.77
C MET A 47 -41.39 13.69 31.32
N LYS A 48 -40.36 13.09 30.72
CA LYS A 48 -38.98 13.53 30.91
C LYS A 48 -38.79 14.79 30.06
N GLY A 49 -38.61 15.92 30.74
CA GLY A 49 -38.26 17.20 30.11
C GLY A 49 -36.94 17.10 29.33
N PRO A 50 -36.74 18.02 28.36
CA PRO A 50 -35.56 18.03 27.50
C PRO A 50 -34.28 18.20 28.33
N ALA A 51 -33.29 17.36 28.04
CA ALA A 51 -31.97 17.45 28.64
C ALA A 51 -31.34 18.82 28.34
N LEU A 52 -30.92 19.49 29.41
CA LEU A 52 -30.18 20.74 29.35
C LEU A 52 -28.79 20.45 28.76
N VAL A 53 -28.60 20.74 27.47
CA VAL A 53 -27.30 20.58 26.81
C VAL A 53 -26.39 21.72 27.23
N GLN A 54 -25.31 21.35 27.92
CA GLN A 54 -24.34 22.26 28.51
C GLN A 54 -23.17 22.43 27.52
N TRP A 55 -22.97 23.66 27.06
CA TRP A 55 -21.93 24.03 26.10
C TRP A 55 -20.59 24.16 26.82
N ASP A 56 -19.73 23.17 26.65
CA ASP A 56 -18.41 23.13 27.29
C ASP A 56 -17.32 23.62 26.31
N PHE A 57 -17.08 24.94 26.31
CA PHE A 57 -16.03 25.59 25.50
C PHE A 57 -14.60 25.11 25.81
N ARG A 58 -14.40 24.31 26.88
CA ARG A 58 -13.14 23.65 27.20
C ARG A 58 -12.73 22.59 26.17
N SER A 59 -13.70 22.01 25.45
CA SER A 59 -13.45 20.95 24.47
C SER A 59 -12.68 21.46 23.24
N ILE A 60 -13.00 22.68 22.77
CA ILE A 60 -12.37 23.26 21.58
C ILE A 60 -10.90 23.63 21.86
N ALA A 61 -10.60 24.16 23.06
CA ALA A 61 -9.23 24.49 23.46
C ALA A 61 -8.35 23.23 23.57
N GLN A 62 -8.88 22.13 24.12
CA GLN A 62 -8.15 20.86 24.21
C GLN A 62 -7.93 20.22 22.83
N ALA A 63 -8.92 20.30 21.93
CA ALA A 63 -8.77 19.82 20.56
C ALA A 63 -7.65 20.56 19.81
N LEU A 64 -7.55 21.88 20.00
CA LEU A 64 -6.49 22.71 19.41
C LEU A 64 -5.10 22.38 19.96
N GLU A 65 -4.99 22.09 21.26
CA GLU A 65 -3.75 21.65 21.90
C GLU A 65 -3.27 20.29 21.36
N VAL A 66 -4.20 19.36 21.15
CA VAL A 66 -3.92 18.02 20.60
C VAL A 66 -3.48 18.12 19.14
N MET A 67 -4.15 18.95 18.33
CA MET A 67 -3.74 19.16 16.94
C MET A 67 -2.35 19.80 16.82
N LYS A 68 -1.99 20.75 17.70
CA LYS A 68 -0.63 21.33 17.72
C LYS A 68 0.44 20.27 18.01
N LYS A 69 0.19 19.38 18.98
CA LYS A 69 1.14 18.29 19.33
C LYS A 69 1.30 17.28 18.18
N LEU A 70 0.21 16.93 17.50
CA LEU A 70 0.25 16.05 16.34
C LEU A 70 1.00 16.67 15.16
N ALA A 71 0.79 17.97 14.89
CA ALA A 71 1.50 18.69 13.83
C ALA A 71 3.01 18.74 14.07
N ILE A 72 3.45 19.00 15.31
CA ILE A 72 4.87 18.98 15.68
C ILE A 72 5.47 17.58 15.54
N GLY A 73 4.74 16.54 15.98
CA GLY A 73 5.17 15.15 15.83
C GLY A 73 5.35 14.73 14.36
N PHE A 74 4.42 15.14 13.49
CA PHE A 74 4.51 14.89 12.06
C PHE A 74 5.72 15.58 11.41
N LEU A 75 5.97 16.85 11.74
CA LEU A 75 7.13 17.59 11.24
C LEU A 75 8.46 16.97 11.68
N LEU A 76 8.55 16.51 12.93
CA LEU A 76 9.72 15.79 13.43
C LEU A 76 9.91 14.44 12.70
N SER A 77 8.83 13.70 12.45
CA SER A 77 8.89 12.44 11.69
C SER A 77 9.39 12.63 10.27
N VAL A 78 8.90 13.66 9.56
CA VAL A 78 9.38 14.01 8.21
C VAL A 78 10.86 14.40 8.25
N PHE A 79 11.28 15.20 9.24
CA PHE A 79 12.68 15.60 9.39
C PHE A 79 13.60 14.41 9.70
N TYR A 80 13.17 13.48 10.56
CA TYR A 80 13.91 12.25 10.85
C TYR A 80 13.99 11.33 9.64
N SER A 81 12.90 11.16 8.90
CA SER A 81 12.86 10.36 7.66
C SER A 81 13.79 10.93 6.59
N GLN A 82 13.80 12.25 6.41
CA GLN A 82 14.71 12.91 5.47
C GLN A 82 16.18 12.75 5.86
N ARG A 83 16.48 12.78 7.17
CA ARG A 83 17.85 12.55 7.68
C ARG A 83 18.28 11.08 7.56
N GLN A 84 17.34 10.14 7.65
CA GLN A 84 17.58 8.72 7.40
C GLN A 84 17.94 8.49 5.93
N GLN A 85 17.17 9.07 4.99
CA GLN A 85 17.47 8.98 3.55
C GLN A 85 18.87 9.52 3.20
N GLN A 86 19.30 10.61 3.84
CA GLN A 86 20.66 11.13 3.65
C GLN A 86 21.76 10.16 4.13
N ARG A 87 21.51 9.37 5.18
CA ARG A 87 22.44 8.33 5.65
C ARG A 87 22.46 7.12 4.72
N ASP A 88 21.32 6.72 4.20
CA ASP A 88 21.22 5.59 3.28
C ASP A 88 21.92 5.91 1.94
N ILE A 89 21.82 7.15 1.46
CA ILE A 89 22.55 7.61 0.26
C ILE A 89 24.07 7.63 0.52
N LEU A 90 24.52 8.10 1.69
CA LEU A 90 25.95 8.11 2.04
C LEU A 90 26.53 6.70 2.18
N THR A 91 25.77 5.76 2.76
CA THR A 91 26.20 4.36 2.91
C THR A 91 26.23 3.63 1.57
N LEU A 92 25.28 3.89 0.66
CA LEU A 92 25.31 3.34 -0.70
C LEU A 92 26.53 3.85 -1.48
N ALA A 93 26.87 5.14 -1.33
CA ALA A 93 28.03 5.74 -1.97
C ALA A 93 29.36 5.11 -1.47
N GLN A 94 29.46 4.78 -0.17
CA GLN A 94 30.61 4.04 0.37
C GLN A 94 30.66 2.59 -0.11
N HIS A 95 29.52 1.90 -0.21
CA HIS A 95 29.50 0.51 -0.70
C HIS A 95 29.92 0.41 -2.18
N GLN A 96 29.58 1.41 -3.00
CA GLN A 96 30.04 1.50 -4.39
C GLN A 96 31.56 1.69 -4.51
N GLN A 97 32.21 2.34 -3.54
CA GLN A 97 33.67 2.50 -3.54
C GLN A 97 34.40 1.25 -3.03
N ASN A 98 33.82 0.49 -2.10
CA ASN A 98 34.46 -0.73 -1.61
C ASN A 98 34.36 -1.91 -2.60
N LEU A 99 33.28 -2.00 -3.38
CA LEU A 99 33.12 -3.04 -4.40
C LEU A 99 34.15 -2.92 -5.55
N SER A 100 34.70 -1.72 -5.81
CA SER A 100 35.69 -1.56 -6.87
C SER A 100 37.10 -2.03 -6.49
N ASP A 101 37.39 -2.18 -5.19
CA ASP A 101 38.72 -2.56 -4.71
C ASP A 101 38.81 -4.09 -4.44
N ASP A 102 37.75 -4.73 -3.93
CA ASP A 102 37.76 -6.17 -3.63
C ASP A 102 37.62 -7.07 -4.89
N GLU A 103 36.98 -6.60 -5.97
CA GLU A 103 36.77 -7.40 -7.20
C GLU A 103 38.04 -7.50 -8.09
N LEU A 104 39.08 -6.72 -7.79
CA LEU A 104 40.34 -6.72 -8.55
C LEU A 104 41.39 -7.71 -8.00
N ASP A 105 41.32 -8.09 -6.72
CA ASP A 105 42.27 -9.01 -6.08
C ASP A 105 41.88 -10.49 -6.26
N GLU A 106 40.60 -10.82 -6.47
CA GLU A 106 40.14 -12.22 -6.59
C GLU A 106 40.40 -12.85 -7.98
N LEU A 107 40.83 -12.06 -8.98
CA LEU A 107 41.08 -12.56 -10.34
C LEU A 107 42.52 -13.02 -10.59
N TYR A 108 43.45 -12.87 -9.63
CA TYR A 108 44.88 -13.13 -9.83
C TYR A 108 45.44 -14.39 -9.12
N GLU A 109 44.63 -15.15 -8.37
CA GLU A 109 45.11 -16.28 -7.54
C GLU A 109 44.64 -17.70 -7.95
N ALA A 110 44.12 -17.90 -9.16
CA ALA A 110 43.65 -19.22 -9.61
C ALA A 110 44.40 -19.77 -10.85
N THR A 111 45.68 -20.10 -10.70
CA THR A 111 46.35 -21.08 -11.57
C THR A 111 47.18 -22.04 -10.73
N PRO A 112 46.69 -23.25 -10.41
CA PRO A 112 47.54 -24.33 -9.96
C PRO A 112 48.18 -25.02 -11.16
N ASP A 113 49.51 -24.90 -11.22
CA ASP A 113 50.42 -25.84 -11.87
C ASP A 113 49.99 -27.29 -11.55
N ASN A 114 49.79 -28.11 -12.58
CA ASN A 114 49.79 -29.57 -12.46
C ASN A 114 50.53 -30.15 -13.67
N ASP A 115 51.86 -30.10 -13.51
CA ASP A 115 52.82 -31.06 -14.02
C ASP A 115 52.53 -32.42 -13.36
N ASP A 116 52.24 -33.45 -14.16
CA ASP A 116 52.47 -34.84 -13.74
C ASP A 116 52.54 -35.74 -14.98
N GLY A 117 53.77 -36.04 -15.37
CA GLY A 117 54.11 -37.00 -16.42
C GLY A 117 53.87 -38.44 -15.99
N LEU A 118 53.48 -39.27 -16.95
CA LEU A 118 53.66 -40.71 -16.89
C LEU A 118 54.15 -41.22 -18.24
N ASP A 119 55.41 -41.66 -18.22
CA ASP A 119 56.05 -42.57 -19.16
C ASP A 119 55.13 -43.75 -19.51
N ASP A 120 54.82 -43.90 -20.80
CA ASP A 120 54.31 -45.17 -21.34
C ASP A 120 55.41 -45.75 -22.23
N GLU A 121 56.23 -46.62 -21.62
CA GLU A 121 57.19 -47.47 -22.33
C GLU A 121 56.43 -48.39 -23.30
N ASN A 122 56.48 -47.98 -24.56
CA ASN A 122 55.98 -48.65 -25.74
C ASN A 122 56.72 -49.98 -25.99
N ASP A 123 56.35 -51.03 -25.27
CA ASP A 123 56.72 -52.42 -25.60
C ASP A 123 55.71 -53.02 -26.61
N ASN A 124 55.70 -52.44 -27.81
CA ASN A 124 55.09 -53.03 -29.00
C ASN A 124 55.94 -54.21 -29.51
N ALA A 125 55.80 -55.37 -28.87
CA ALA A 125 56.39 -56.62 -29.33
C ALA A 125 55.31 -57.64 -29.70
N GLY A 126 54.83 -57.53 -30.94
CA GLY A 126 54.50 -58.68 -31.78
C GLY A 126 53.12 -59.31 -31.57
N GLU A 127 52.08 -58.69 -32.12
CA GLU A 127 50.91 -59.44 -32.57
C GLU A 127 51.24 -60.15 -33.89
N GLY A 128 51.21 -61.47 -33.83
CA GLY A 128 51.26 -62.34 -34.98
C GLY A 128 49.92 -62.36 -35.72
N SER A 129 49.99 -62.42 -37.03
CA SER A 129 48.86 -62.83 -37.85
C SER A 129 49.34 -63.91 -38.82
N SER A 130 48.98 -65.15 -38.52
CA SER A 130 48.67 -66.19 -39.51
C SER A 130 48.07 -67.39 -38.79
N SER A 131 46.73 -67.37 -38.74
CA SER A 131 45.86 -68.45 -39.22
C SER A 131 46.19 -69.91 -38.85
N ALA A 132 45.20 -70.50 -38.16
CA ALA A 132 44.72 -71.86 -38.40
C ALA A 132 45.76 -72.99 -38.34
N ALA A 133 46.12 -73.41 -37.13
CA ALA A 133 46.73 -74.72 -36.94
C ALA A 133 46.16 -75.37 -35.68
N THR A 134 45.29 -76.36 -35.91
CA THR A 134 44.99 -77.54 -35.07
C THR A 134 45.35 -77.46 -33.58
N LEU A 135 44.34 -77.65 -32.73
CA LEU A 135 44.44 -77.96 -31.29
C LEU A 135 45.38 -79.14 -31.02
N ARG A 136 46.69 -78.92 -31.13
CA ARG A 136 47.73 -79.80 -30.61
C ARG A 136 48.19 -79.15 -29.32
N ILE A 137 47.73 -79.73 -28.21
CA ILE A 137 48.17 -79.40 -26.86
C ILE A 137 49.66 -79.75 -26.78
N ARG A 138 50.51 -78.83 -27.23
CA ARG A 138 51.95 -78.90 -26.99
C ARG A 138 52.14 -78.72 -25.50
N LYS A 139 52.72 -79.72 -24.86
CA LYS A 139 53.01 -79.75 -23.42
C LYS A 139 53.89 -78.55 -23.07
N VAL A 140 53.26 -77.50 -22.52
CA VAL A 140 53.97 -76.29 -22.10
C VAL A 140 54.86 -76.67 -20.92
N GLY A 141 56.16 -76.39 -21.01
CA GLY A 141 57.10 -76.67 -19.91
C GLY A 141 56.68 -75.92 -18.64
N LYS A 142 56.94 -76.51 -17.46
CA LYS A 142 56.50 -76.01 -16.15
C LYS A 142 56.71 -74.50 -15.96
N LYS A 143 57.89 -73.97 -16.34
CA LYS A 143 58.24 -72.55 -16.25
C LYS A 143 57.40 -71.64 -17.18
N LYS A 144 57.03 -72.11 -18.37
CA LYS A 144 56.23 -71.34 -19.34
C LYS A 144 54.74 -71.36 -18.99
N GLY A 145 54.25 -72.46 -18.41
CA GLY A 145 52.87 -72.56 -17.91
C GLY A 145 52.62 -71.64 -16.72
N GLU A 146 53.58 -71.54 -15.80
CA GLU A 146 53.49 -70.66 -14.64
C GLU A 146 53.53 -69.16 -15.04
N LYS A 147 54.36 -68.79 -16.02
CA LYS A 147 54.39 -67.42 -16.56
C LYS A 147 53.07 -67.04 -17.27
N LEU A 148 52.48 -67.96 -18.03
CA LEU A 148 51.18 -67.74 -18.67
C LEU A 148 50.07 -67.57 -17.63
N ARG A 149 50.06 -68.40 -16.58
CA ARG A 149 49.10 -68.27 -15.48
C ARG A 149 49.23 -66.94 -14.73
N ARG A 150 50.46 -66.46 -14.47
CA ARG A 150 50.68 -65.12 -13.89
C ARG A 150 50.20 -63.98 -14.80
N LYS A 151 50.45 -64.08 -16.12
CA LYS A 151 49.99 -63.08 -17.09
C LYS A 151 48.46 -63.04 -17.19
N GLU A 152 47.81 -64.19 -17.13
CA GLU A 152 46.35 -64.31 -17.12
C GLU A 152 45.74 -63.74 -15.84
N GLN A 153 46.32 -64.01 -14.67
CA GLN A 153 45.90 -63.39 -13.40
C GLN A 153 46.04 -61.86 -13.42
N LEU A 154 47.14 -61.34 -13.98
CA LEU A 154 47.34 -59.90 -14.11
C LEU A 154 46.33 -59.27 -15.08
N ARG A 155 46.00 -59.97 -16.18
CA ARG A 155 44.97 -59.53 -17.13
C ARG A 155 43.59 -59.48 -16.47
N GLN A 156 43.19 -60.54 -15.76
CA GLN A 156 41.93 -60.58 -15.02
C GLN A 156 41.85 -59.48 -13.95
N TYR A 157 42.97 -59.18 -13.28
CA TYR A 157 43.02 -58.08 -12.32
C TYR A 157 42.85 -56.71 -12.97
N ARG A 158 43.47 -56.47 -14.14
CA ARG A 158 43.27 -55.22 -14.91
C ARG A 158 41.83 -55.08 -15.39
N GLU A 159 41.28 -56.13 -16.00
CA GLU A 159 39.88 -56.15 -16.46
C GLU A 159 38.91 -55.89 -15.29
N TYR A 160 39.18 -56.44 -14.10
CA TYR A 160 38.39 -56.17 -12.89
C TYR A 160 38.48 -54.70 -12.43
N MET A 161 39.68 -54.12 -12.43
CA MET A 161 39.88 -52.71 -12.05
C MET A 161 39.25 -51.74 -13.06
N ASP A 162 39.34 -52.05 -14.35
CA ASP A 162 38.71 -51.26 -15.41
C ASP A 162 37.18 -51.34 -15.31
N HIS A 163 36.62 -52.53 -15.05
CA HIS A 163 35.20 -52.68 -14.76
C HIS A 163 34.75 -51.86 -13.54
N GLN A 164 35.55 -51.77 -12.47
CA GLN A 164 35.21 -50.93 -11.33
C GLN A 164 35.24 -49.43 -11.68
N ARG A 165 36.21 -48.99 -12.50
CA ARG A 165 36.30 -47.60 -12.96
C ARG A 165 35.13 -47.22 -13.88
N ASP A 166 34.78 -48.11 -14.81
CA ASP A 166 33.67 -47.88 -15.72
C ASP A 166 32.32 -47.93 -14.99
N ALA A 167 32.16 -48.84 -14.01
CA ALA A 167 30.97 -48.86 -13.16
C ALA A 167 30.81 -47.57 -12.34
N ARG A 168 31.92 -46.99 -11.85
CA ARG A 168 31.91 -45.70 -11.14
C ARG A 168 31.57 -44.55 -12.08
N ARG A 169 32.21 -44.49 -13.25
CA ARG A 169 31.95 -43.47 -14.28
C ARG A 169 30.49 -43.50 -14.74
N ALA A 170 29.92 -44.69 -14.94
CA ALA A 170 28.52 -44.84 -15.31
C ALA A 170 27.56 -44.36 -14.20
N GLN A 171 27.89 -44.55 -12.92
CA GLN A 171 27.11 -44.02 -11.81
C GLN A 171 27.19 -42.49 -11.75
N ASP A 172 28.38 -41.92 -11.90
CA ASP A 172 28.58 -40.47 -11.90
C ASP A 172 27.85 -39.80 -13.09
N GLU A 173 27.87 -40.43 -14.28
CA GLU A 173 27.15 -39.95 -15.46
C GLU A 173 25.62 -39.93 -15.25
N ILE A 174 25.06 -40.97 -14.62
CA ILE A 174 23.63 -41.02 -14.28
C ILE A 174 23.27 -39.88 -13.30
N LEU A 175 24.09 -39.66 -12.27
CA LEU A 175 23.85 -38.60 -11.29
C LEU A 175 23.96 -37.21 -11.91
N ASP A 176 24.92 -37.01 -12.82
CA ASP A 176 25.08 -35.75 -13.54
C ASP A 176 23.90 -35.47 -14.48
N GLU A 177 23.39 -36.49 -15.18
CA GLU A 177 22.20 -36.37 -16.02
C GLU A 177 20.94 -36.05 -15.20
N GLU A 178 20.75 -36.72 -14.06
CA GLU A 178 19.67 -36.44 -13.13
C GLU A 178 19.75 -35.02 -12.57
N TYR A 179 20.95 -34.57 -12.19
CA TYR A 179 21.18 -33.22 -11.69
C TYR A 179 20.89 -32.16 -12.77
N ARG A 180 21.34 -32.38 -14.02
CA ARG A 180 21.03 -31.48 -15.15
C ARG A 180 19.53 -31.42 -15.42
N ARG A 181 18.84 -32.57 -15.37
CA ARG A 181 17.40 -32.63 -15.58
C ARG A 181 16.63 -31.90 -14.48
N GLN A 182 16.96 -32.13 -13.21
CA GLN A 182 16.34 -31.44 -12.09
C GLN A 182 16.58 -29.92 -12.15
N LYS A 183 17.80 -29.50 -12.47
CA LYS A 183 18.14 -28.08 -12.60
C LYS A 183 17.37 -27.40 -13.74
N ALA A 184 17.18 -28.09 -14.86
CA ALA A 184 16.38 -27.58 -15.98
C ALA A 184 14.89 -27.48 -15.61
N GLU A 185 14.35 -28.48 -14.91
CA GLU A 185 12.95 -28.47 -14.45
C GLU A 185 12.71 -27.36 -13.42
N GLU A 186 13.62 -27.18 -12.45
CA GLU A 186 13.50 -26.11 -11.46
C GLU A 186 13.58 -24.72 -12.10
N ALA A 187 14.43 -24.53 -13.11
CA ALA A 187 14.51 -23.27 -13.85
C ALA A 187 13.17 -22.93 -14.53
N ILE A 188 12.56 -23.92 -15.21
CA ILE A 188 11.25 -23.75 -15.85
C ILE A 188 10.16 -23.43 -14.81
N GLN A 189 10.14 -24.17 -13.69
CA GLN A 189 9.16 -23.93 -12.63
C GLN A 189 9.29 -22.52 -12.02
N ARG A 190 10.51 -22.05 -11.77
CA ARG A 190 10.73 -20.68 -11.26
C ARG A 190 10.28 -19.62 -12.25
N ASP A 191 10.55 -19.80 -13.54
CA ASP A 191 10.14 -18.85 -14.58
C ASP A 191 8.62 -18.80 -14.72
N GLU A 192 7.93 -19.94 -14.68
CA GLU A 192 6.46 -20.01 -14.69
C GLU A 192 5.85 -19.35 -13.45
N GLU A 193 6.41 -19.58 -12.26
CA GLU A 193 5.93 -18.95 -11.02
C GLU A 193 6.11 -17.42 -11.06
N MET A 194 7.28 -16.96 -11.51
CA MET A 194 7.58 -15.53 -11.66
C MET A 194 6.65 -14.87 -12.68
N GLU A 195 6.40 -15.50 -13.83
CA GLU A 195 5.48 -14.97 -14.82
C GLU A 195 4.03 -14.94 -14.30
N LYS A 196 3.59 -16.00 -13.61
CA LYS A 196 2.27 -16.06 -12.98
C LYS A 196 2.12 -14.97 -11.91
N ARG A 197 3.16 -14.71 -11.13
CA ARG A 197 3.20 -13.63 -10.13
C ARG A 197 3.12 -12.27 -10.81
N ARG A 198 3.88 -12.03 -11.89
CA ARG A 198 3.83 -10.78 -12.67
C ARG A 198 2.44 -10.56 -13.26
N LYS A 199 1.84 -11.58 -13.89
CA LYS A 199 0.48 -11.51 -14.45
C LYS A 199 -0.58 -11.22 -13.37
N ARG A 200 -0.45 -11.79 -12.17
CA ARG A 200 -1.36 -11.50 -11.04
C ARG A 200 -1.19 -10.06 -10.54
N GLN A 201 0.04 -9.60 -10.35
CA GLN A 201 0.32 -8.23 -9.93
C GLN A 201 -0.19 -7.21 -10.94
N GLU A 202 0.02 -7.44 -12.24
CA GLU A 202 -0.49 -6.56 -13.30
C GLU A 202 -2.02 -6.53 -13.32
N LYS A 203 -2.70 -7.67 -13.14
CA LYS A 203 -4.17 -7.70 -13.03
C LYS A 203 -4.67 -6.94 -11.81
N LEU A 204 -4.03 -7.11 -10.66
CA LEU A 204 -4.38 -6.39 -9.43
C LEU A 204 -4.18 -4.89 -9.59
N ALA A 205 -3.03 -4.45 -10.14
CA ALA A 205 -2.75 -3.04 -10.40
C ALA A 205 -3.78 -2.43 -11.36
N LYS A 206 -4.13 -3.12 -12.47
CA LYS A 206 -5.17 -2.67 -13.40
C LYS A 206 -6.55 -2.60 -12.74
N GLN A 207 -6.88 -3.54 -11.86
CA GLN A 207 -8.15 -3.53 -11.15
C GLN A 207 -8.22 -2.40 -10.13
N GLU A 208 -7.14 -2.14 -9.40
CA GLU A 208 -7.02 -1.03 -8.46
C GLU A 208 -7.14 0.32 -9.17
N GLU A 209 -6.44 0.50 -10.29
CA GLU A 209 -6.53 1.71 -11.10
C GLU A 209 -7.96 1.94 -11.62
N LYS A 210 -8.60 0.89 -12.14
CA LYS A 210 -9.99 0.96 -12.60
C LYS A 210 -10.94 1.33 -11.45
N ASN A 211 -10.76 0.74 -10.27
CA ASN A 211 -11.56 1.04 -9.09
C ASN A 211 -11.36 2.49 -8.64
N ARG A 212 -10.12 2.97 -8.60
CA ARG A 212 -9.79 4.36 -8.27
C ARG A 212 -10.43 5.33 -9.26
N LEU A 213 -10.35 5.05 -10.56
CA LEU A 213 -10.98 5.89 -11.59
C LEU A 213 -12.51 5.90 -11.45
N ASN A 214 -13.13 4.76 -11.12
CA ASN A 214 -14.57 4.68 -10.91
C ASN A 214 -15.01 5.46 -9.66
N GLN A 215 -14.23 5.39 -8.57
CA GLN A 215 -14.49 6.18 -7.36
C GLN A 215 -14.41 7.68 -7.64
N LEU A 216 -13.38 8.13 -8.36
CA LEU A 216 -13.25 9.54 -8.75
C LEU A 216 -14.43 10.01 -9.61
N LYS A 217 -14.83 9.21 -10.61
CA LYS A 217 -16.01 9.51 -11.45
C LYS A 217 -17.30 9.55 -10.64
N GLN A 218 -17.44 8.72 -9.62
CA GLN A 218 -18.61 8.71 -8.76
C GLN A 218 -18.67 9.98 -7.89
N GLN A 219 -17.55 10.36 -7.29
CA GLN A 219 -17.43 11.61 -6.52
C GLN A 219 -17.74 12.85 -7.40
N GLU A 220 -17.20 12.91 -8.63
CA GLU A 220 -17.48 14.01 -9.55
C GLU A 220 -18.98 14.10 -9.90
N LYS A 221 -19.64 12.95 -10.13
CA LYS A 221 -21.08 12.91 -10.37
C LYS A 221 -21.87 13.37 -9.15
N GLU A 222 -21.47 12.97 -7.94
CA GLU A 222 -22.12 13.39 -6.70
C GLU A 222 -21.98 14.90 -6.48
N LEU A 223 -20.78 15.47 -6.67
CA LEU A 223 -20.56 16.91 -6.62
C LEU A 223 -21.40 17.65 -7.67
N THR A 224 -21.45 17.14 -8.90
CA THR A 224 -22.25 17.75 -9.96
C THR A 224 -23.75 17.72 -9.63
N ARG A 225 -24.25 16.61 -9.08
CA ARG A 225 -25.64 16.48 -8.62
C ARG A 225 -25.92 17.44 -7.47
N ALA A 226 -25.04 17.53 -6.48
CA ALA A 226 -25.17 18.46 -5.36
C ALA A 226 -25.23 19.91 -5.84
N GLN A 227 -24.35 20.31 -6.77
CA GLN A 227 -24.39 21.66 -7.36
C GLN A 227 -25.68 21.93 -8.15
N GLN A 228 -26.19 20.95 -8.91
CA GLN A 228 -27.47 21.08 -9.62
C GLN A 228 -28.64 21.24 -8.64
N ARG A 229 -28.64 20.48 -7.54
CA ARG A 229 -29.64 20.61 -6.47
C ARG A 229 -29.56 21.99 -5.82
N PHE A 230 -28.37 22.45 -5.45
CA PHE A 230 -28.15 23.78 -4.92
C PHE A 230 -28.73 24.85 -5.86
N LYS A 231 -28.34 24.85 -7.14
CA LYS A 231 -28.86 25.81 -8.13
C LYS A 231 -30.39 25.80 -8.23
N LYS A 232 -31.03 24.63 -8.10
CA LYS A 232 -32.48 24.47 -8.19
C LYS A 232 -33.23 24.98 -6.95
N TYR A 233 -32.70 24.73 -5.75
CA TYR A 233 -33.44 24.95 -4.50
C TYR A 233 -32.96 26.15 -3.67
N HIS A 234 -31.75 26.66 -3.90
CA HIS A 234 -31.14 27.71 -3.06
C HIS A 234 -32.04 28.94 -2.90
N VAL A 235 -32.66 29.45 -3.97
CA VAL A 235 -33.54 30.63 -3.90
C VAL A 235 -34.77 30.37 -3.01
N LYS A 236 -35.41 29.20 -3.16
CA LYS A 236 -36.62 28.85 -2.41
C LYS A 236 -36.32 28.62 -0.93
N ILE A 237 -35.21 27.95 -0.65
CA ILE A 237 -34.75 27.73 0.72
C ILE A 237 -34.37 29.07 1.35
N LYS A 238 -33.64 29.92 0.63
CA LYS A 238 -33.29 31.27 1.08
C LYS A 238 -34.51 32.11 1.46
N THR A 239 -35.55 32.14 0.64
CA THR A 239 -36.79 32.88 0.98
C THR A 239 -37.45 32.28 2.22
N TRP A 240 -37.56 30.94 2.28
CA TRP A 240 -38.18 30.26 3.40
C TRP A 240 -37.47 30.51 4.72
N VAL A 241 -36.14 30.44 4.74
CA VAL A 241 -35.33 30.70 5.93
C VAL A 241 -35.45 32.16 6.37
N LYS A 242 -35.50 33.12 5.43
CA LYS A 242 -35.70 34.54 5.75
C LYS A 242 -37.07 34.81 6.38
N ASP A 243 -38.11 34.11 5.91
CA ASP A 243 -39.47 34.27 6.41
C ASP A 243 -39.65 33.59 7.78
N ALA A 244 -39.11 32.38 7.94
CA ALA A 244 -39.23 31.58 9.17
C ALA A 244 -38.29 32.04 10.28
N LYS A 245 -37.10 32.56 9.94
CA LYS A 245 -36.05 33.09 10.83
C LYS A 245 -35.39 32.07 11.74
N VAL A 246 -36.16 31.13 12.30
CA VAL A 246 -35.67 29.89 12.89
C VAL A 246 -36.27 28.75 12.10
N CYS A 247 -35.43 27.83 11.65
CA CYS A 247 -35.84 26.73 10.79
C CYS A 247 -35.19 25.42 11.22
N HIS A 248 -36.02 24.39 11.37
CA HIS A 248 -35.56 23.01 11.50
C HIS A 248 -35.25 22.43 10.12
N VAL A 249 -34.09 21.79 9.98
CA VAL A 249 -33.66 21.17 8.71
C VAL A 249 -34.68 20.15 8.22
N ASP A 250 -35.26 19.37 9.14
CA ASP A 250 -36.29 18.37 8.82
C ASP A 250 -37.55 18.96 8.19
N ASP A 251 -37.97 20.14 8.66
CA ASP A 251 -39.18 20.80 8.15
C ASP A 251 -38.92 21.40 6.78
N VAL A 252 -37.74 21.99 6.57
CA VAL A 252 -37.31 22.47 5.25
C VAL A 252 -37.17 21.30 4.27
N ALA A 253 -36.62 20.17 4.71
CA ALA A 253 -36.48 18.96 3.89
C ALA A 253 -37.85 18.41 3.45
N LYS A 254 -38.82 18.31 4.38
CA LYS A 254 -40.20 17.90 4.09
C LYS A 254 -40.88 18.85 3.10
N GLN A 255 -40.73 20.16 3.30
CA GLN A 255 -41.35 21.17 2.45
C GLN A 255 -40.78 21.17 1.02
N MET A 256 -39.48 20.91 0.88
CA MET A 256 -38.79 20.92 -0.42
C MET A 256 -38.76 19.55 -1.10
N GLY A 257 -39.18 18.49 -0.40
CA GLY A 257 -39.13 17.10 -0.88
C GLY A 257 -37.69 16.61 -1.08
N LEU A 258 -36.78 17.03 -0.19
CA LEU A 258 -35.37 16.66 -0.18
C LEU A 258 -35.06 15.76 1.01
N THR A 259 -33.91 15.09 0.97
CA THR A 259 -33.37 14.44 2.17
C THR A 259 -32.86 15.49 3.16
N THR A 260 -32.77 15.12 4.43
CA THR A 260 -32.25 16.00 5.49
C THR A 260 -30.79 16.37 5.21
N GLU A 261 -29.97 15.39 4.82
CA GLU A 261 -28.56 15.58 4.42
C GLU A 261 -28.39 16.53 3.23
N GLU A 262 -29.20 16.38 2.18
CA GLU A 262 -29.18 17.31 1.04
C GLU A 262 -29.59 18.73 1.45
N THR A 263 -30.54 18.84 2.37
CA THR A 263 -31.02 20.14 2.87
C THR A 263 -29.96 20.84 3.71
N GLU A 264 -29.31 20.11 4.62
CA GLU A 264 -28.17 20.60 5.41
C GLU A 264 -27.06 21.09 4.48
N ALA A 265 -26.67 20.30 3.48
CA ALA A 265 -25.61 20.66 2.55
C ALA A 265 -25.94 21.94 1.76
N ILE A 266 -27.19 22.11 1.32
CA ILE A 266 -27.62 23.34 0.63
C ILE A 266 -27.60 24.55 1.55
N LEU A 267 -28.05 24.40 2.81
CA LEU A 267 -28.04 25.47 3.80
C LEU A 267 -26.62 25.88 4.17
N GLN A 268 -25.71 24.91 4.34
CA GLN A 268 -24.31 25.19 4.60
C GLN A 268 -23.65 25.92 3.42
N GLN A 269 -23.90 25.45 2.20
CA GLN A 269 -23.40 26.13 1.00
C GLN A 269 -23.99 27.54 0.85
N LEU A 270 -25.24 27.77 1.28
CA LEU A 270 -25.84 29.10 1.34
C LEU A 270 -25.10 30.01 2.33
N CYS A 271 -24.78 29.52 3.54
CA CYS A 271 -23.98 30.25 4.52
C CYS A 271 -22.59 30.63 3.99
N ASP A 272 -21.97 29.75 3.20
CA ASP A 272 -20.64 29.99 2.62
C ASP A 272 -20.68 30.96 1.42
N THR A 273 -21.74 30.91 0.61
CA THR A 273 -21.82 31.66 -0.65
C THR A 273 -22.47 33.04 -0.48
N ASP A 274 -23.52 33.13 0.34
CA ASP A 274 -24.31 34.35 0.48
C ASP A 274 -23.88 35.15 1.72
N PRO A 275 -23.43 36.42 1.56
CA PRO A 275 -23.00 37.24 2.69
C PRO A 275 -24.13 37.56 3.67
N GLU A 276 -25.39 37.49 3.23
CA GLU A 276 -26.56 37.68 4.10
C GLU A 276 -26.73 36.57 5.14
N PHE A 277 -26.17 35.38 4.89
CA PHE A 277 -26.24 34.22 5.78
C PHE A 277 -24.95 34.01 6.57
N GLN A 278 -23.98 34.93 6.45
CA GLN A 278 -22.71 34.87 7.18
C GLN A 278 -22.90 34.88 8.71
N LEU A 279 -23.98 35.53 9.18
CA LEU A 279 -24.32 35.64 10.59
C LEU A 279 -25.33 34.57 11.04
N ALA A 280 -25.70 33.64 10.17
CA ALA A 280 -26.60 32.56 10.55
C ALA A 280 -25.94 31.63 11.57
N LEU A 281 -26.69 31.22 12.59
CA LEU A 281 -26.19 30.39 13.67
C LEU A 281 -26.78 28.97 13.55
N TRP A 282 -25.90 27.99 13.68
CA TRP A 282 -26.26 26.58 13.69
C TRP A 282 -26.33 26.04 15.12
N SER A 283 -27.26 25.12 15.36
CA SER A 283 -27.22 24.25 16.54
C SER A 283 -26.05 23.27 16.45
N ASP A 284 -25.55 22.78 17.58
CA ASP A 284 -24.51 21.75 17.67
C ASP A 284 -24.83 20.52 16.82
N ASP A 285 -26.08 20.08 16.89
CA ASP A 285 -26.57 18.90 16.17
C ASP A 285 -26.90 19.19 14.70
N ARG A 286 -26.68 20.43 14.24
CA ARG A 286 -27.02 20.94 12.90
C ARG A 286 -28.47 20.72 12.46
N SER A 287 -29.37 20.47 13.41
CA SER A 287 -30.78 20.23 13.16
C SER A 287 -31.60 21.53 13.06
N VAL A 288 -31.07 22.63 13.59
CA VAL A 288 -31.72 23.95 13.64
C VAL A 288 -30.77 25.01 13.12
N LEU A 289 -31.28 25.86 12.24
CA LEU A 289 -30.62 27.05 11.72
C LEU A 289 -31.41 28.29 12.15
N MET A 290 -30.71 29.29 12.67
CA MET A 290 -31.24 30.60 12.98
C MET A 290 -30.63 31.65 12.05
N TYR A 291 -31.49 32.35 11.32
CA TYR A 291 -31.15 33.49 10.49
C TYR A 291 -31.14 34.78 11.31
N VAL A 292 -29.97 35.41 11.42
CA VAL A 292 -29.74 36.60 12.23
C VAL A 292 -29.35 37.76 11.31
N ILE A 293 -30.01 38.91 11.46
CA ILE A 293 -29.64 40.16 10.80
C ILE A 293 -28.75 40.98 11.76
N PRO A 294 -27.84 41.85 11.27
CA PRO A 294 -27.10 42.77 12.15
C PRO A 294 -27.96 43.59 13.11
N SER A 295 -29.20 43.93 12.77
CA SER A 295 -30.15 44.62 13.66
C SER A 295 -30.58 43.78 14.85
N ASP A 296 -30.50 42.46 14.73
CA ASP A 296 -30.95 41.52 15.74
C ASP A 296 -29.86 41.26 16.78
N TYR A 297 -28.60 41.63 16.48
CA TYR A 297 -27.45 41.41 17.36
C TYR A 297 -27.53 42.17 18.68
N ASP A 298 -27.99 43.41 18.67
CA ASP A 298 -28.12 44.22 19.90
C ASP A 298 -29.10 43.53 20.86
N ARG A 299 -30.24 43.08 20.33
CA ARG A 299 -31.26 42.34 21.09
C ARG A 299 -30.75 40.98 21.57
N LEU A 300 -29.98 40.29 20.73
CA LEU A 300 -29.39 39.01 21.08
C LEU A 300 -28.36 39.17 22.21
N THR A 301 -27.58 40.25 22.18
CA THR A 301 -26.57 40.58 23.20
C THR A 301 -27.25 40.88 24.53
N ASP A 302 -28.26 41.75 24.54
CA ASP A 302 -29.06 42.06 25.73
C ASP A 302 -29.68 40.79 26.34
N TYR A 303 -30.23 39.91 25.50
CA TYR A 303 -30.81 38.64 25.95
C TYR A 303 -29.75 37.70 26.53
N MET A 304 -28.58 37.60 25.90
CA MET A 304 -27.47 36.78 26.40
C MET A 304 -26.93 37.31 27.73
N GLU A 305 -26.85 38.63 27.94
CA GLU A 305 -26.47 39.21 29.22
C GLU A 305 -27.46 38.84 30.33
N GLN A 306 -28.77 38.88 30.04
CA GLN A 306 -29.82 38.49 30.97
C GLN A 306 -29.79 36.99 31.32
N HIS A 307 -29.46 36.14 30.34
CA HIS A 307 -29.50 34.68 30.46
C HIS A 307 -28.13 34.04 30.69
N GLN A 308 -27.16 34.82 31.21
CA GLN A 308 -25.81 34.34 31.55
C GLN A 308 -25.08 33.64 30.38
N GLY A 309 -25.24 34.17 29.18
CA GLY A 309 -24.62 33.67 27.96
C GLY A 309 -25.30 32.45 27.33
N LYS A 310 -26.47 32.02 27.84
CA LYS A 310 -27.23 30.90 27.28
C LYS A 310 -28.35 31.40 26.37
N LEU A 311 -28.42 30.86 25.16
CA LEU A 311 -29.50 31.12 24.22
C LEU A 311 -30.35 29.84 24.07
N VAL A 312 -31.52 29.82 24.69
CA VAL A 312 -32.50 28.75 24.45
C VAL A 312 -33.39 29.19 23.30
N VAL A 313 -33.14 28.62 22.11
CA VAL A 313 -33.79 29.06 20.85
C VAL A 313 -35.32 29.04 20.96
N ASN A 314 -35.91 28.02 21.60
CA ASN A 314 -37.36 27.91 21.74
C ASN A 314 -37.96 28.99 22.66
N GLU A 315 -37.26 29.36 23.72
CA GLU A 315 -37.69 30.43 24.65
C GLU A 315 -37.51 31.79 24.00
N ALA A 316 -36.38 32.02 23.31
CA ALA A 316 -36.11 33.26 22.58
C ALA A 316 -37.14 33.53 21.46
N VAL A 317 -37.65 32.47 20.82
CA VAL A 317 -38.75 32.55 19.84
C VAL A 317 -40.10 32.82 20.52
N ALA A 318 -40.37 32.17 21.66
CA ALA A 318 -41.63 32.32 22.40
C ALA A 318 -41.77 33.70 23.08
N ASP A 319 -40.69 34.23 23.64
CA ASP A 319 -40.65 35.51 24.37
C ASP A 319 -40.72 36.73 23.46
N SER A 320 -40.84 36.51 22.15
CA SER A 320 -40.94 37.59 21.17
C SER A 320 -39.74 38.53 21.14
N PHE A 321 -38.61 38.19 21.77
CA PHE A 321 -37.35 38.93 21.64
C PHE A 321 -36.82 38.83 20.21
N LEU A 322 -37.00 37.66 19.62
CA LEU A 322 -36.82 37.41 18.20
C LEU A 322 -38.05 37.79 17.37
N VAL A 323 -39.09 38.49 17.87
CA VAL A 323 -40.18 39.03 17.02
C VAL A 323 -39.63 40.18 16.18
N LEU A 324 -39.04 39.77 15.07
CA LEU A 324 -39.58 39.89 13.73
C LEU A 324 -40.46 41.12 13.55
N GLY A 325 -39.91 42.15 12.93
CA GLY A 325 -40.72 43.16 12.27
C GLY A 325 -41.75 42.46 11.38
N ARG A 326 -43.03 42.61 11.73
CA ARG A 326 -44.12 42.56 10.78
C ARG A 326 -44.08 43.81 9.92
#